data_AF-K1V2W7-F1
#
_entry.id   AF-K1V2W7-F1
#
_cell.length_a   1.000
_cell.length_b   1.000
_cell.length_c   1.000
_cell.angle_alpha   90.00
_cell.angle_beta   90.00
_cell.angle_gamma   90.00
#
_symmetry.space_group_name_H-M   'P 1'
#
loop_
_entity.id
_entity.type
_entity.pdbx_description
1 polymer ?
#
loop_
_entity_poly.entity_id
_entity_poly.type
_entity_poly.pdbx_seq_one_letter_code
_entity_poly.pdbx_strand_id
1 'polypeptide(L)' 'DFAGAGATVPLTGFGNVLVNGTKEAIREKGLLGVLTGPLCAGSAGIAAAVLSGLVVSFFAKPKSK' A
#
# COMPACT_ATOMS: atom_id res chain seq x y z
N ASP A 1 21.82 3.82 -9.03
CA ASP A 1 20.45 4.36 -9.04
C ASP A 1 19.88 4.29 -7.63
N PHE A 2 19.82 5.41 -6.90
CA PHE A 2 19.29 5.42 -5.53
C PHE A 2 17.76 5.51 -5.60
N ALA A 3 17.05 4.60 -4.92
CA ALA A 3 15.58 4.47 -4.93
C ALA A 3 14.90 4.00 -6.25
N GLY A 4 15.64 3.63 -7.29
CA GLY A 4 15.08 3.17 -8.58
C GLY A 4 14.38 1.79 -8.58
N ALA A 5 14.61 0.99 -7.53
CA ALA A 5 14.03 -0.35 -7.42
C ALA A 5 12.51 -0.32 -7.20
N GLY A 6 11.97 0.72 -6.57
CA GLY A 6 10.53 0.79 -6.28
C GLY A 6 9.65 0.92 -7.53
N ALA A 7 10.14 1.56 -8.61
CA ALA A 7 9.40 1.75 -9.85
C ALA A 7 9.51 0.57 -10.83
N THR A 8 10.53 -0.26 -10.66
CA THR A 8 10.88 -1.34 -11.61
C THR A 8 10.51 -2.72 -11.10
N VAL A 9 10.30 -2.89 -9.79
CA VAL A 9 9.90 -4.16 -9.20
C VAL A 9 8.38 -4.36 -9.33
N PRO A 10 7.92 -5.49 -9.90
CA PRO A 10 6.50 -5.77 -10.03
C PRO A 10 5.83 -5.94 -8.66
N LEU A 11 4.75 -5.19 -8.42
CA LEU A 11 3.98 -5.20 -7.16
C LEU A 11 3.00 -6.40 -7.06
N THR A 12 3.36 -7.56 -7.59
CA THR A 12 2.49 -8.76 -7.60
C THR A 12 2.17 -9.25 -6.20
N GLY A 13 3.11 -9.11 -5.25
CA GLY A 13 2.89 -9.41 -3.83
C GLY A 13 1.74 -8.60 -3.22
N PHE A 14 1.58 -7.34 -3.63
CA PHE A 14 0.48 -6.48 -3.16
C PHE A 14 -0.88 -7.00 -3.64
N GLY A 15 -0.98 -7.39 -4.92
CA GLY A 15 -2.21 -8.00 -5.47
C GLY A 15 -2.60 -9.31 -4.75
N ASN A 16 -1.64 -10.18 -4.46
CA ASN A 16 -1.89 -11.40 -3.71
C ASN A 16 -2.42 -11.13 -2.28
N VAL A 17 -1.86 -10.13 -1.60
CA VAL A 17 -2.33 -9.71 -0.26
C VAL A 17 -3.76 -9.18 -0.32
N LEU A 18 -4.09 -8.35 -1.32
CA LEU A 18 -5.46 -7.82 -1.50
C LEU A 18 -6.47 -8.95 -1.71
N VAL A 19 -6.18 -9.90 -2.60
CA VAL A 19 -7.10 -11.01 -2.90
C VAL A 19 -7.31 -11.90 -1.69
N ASN A 20 -6.24 -12.28 -0.98
CA ASN A 20 -6.36 -13.12 0.21
C ASN A 20 -7.08 -12.39 1.34
N GLY A 21 -6.78 -11.11 1.60
CA GLY A 21 -7.47 -10.32 2.62
C GLY A 21 -8.94 -10.05 2.29
N THR A 22 -9.27 -9.90 1.00
CA THR A 22 -10.67 -9.80 0.54
C THR A 22 -11.42 -11.11 0.78
N LYS A 23 -10.81 -12.25 0.45
CA LYS A 23 -11.39 -13.57 0.71
C LYS A 23 -11.67 -13.78 2.20
N GLU A 24 -10.71 -13.47 3.06
CA GLU A 24 -10.88 -13.58 4.52
C GLU A 24 -12.00 -12.67 5.03
N ALA A 25 -12.02 -11.41 4.59
CA ALA A 25 -13.02 -10.44 5.03
C ALA A 25 -14.43 -10.78 4.53
N ILE A 26 -14.59 -11.38 3.36
CA ILE A 26 -15.90 -11.87 2.87
C ILE A 26 -16.39 -13.02 3.76
N ARG A 27 -15.48 -13.91 4.20
CA ARG A 27 -15.83 -15.01 5.09
C ARG A 27 -16.31 -14.53 6.47
N GLU A 28 -15.75 -13.45 6.99
CA GLU A 28 -16.17 -12.86 8.27
C GLU A 28 -17.37 -11.91 8.16
N LYS A 29 -17.37 -11.02 7.17
CA LYS A 29 -18.27 -9.86 7.09
C LYS A 29 -19.27 -9.94 5.95
N GLY A 30 -19.30 -11.05 5.20
CA GLY A 30 -20.16 -11.23 4.04
C GLY A 30 -19.89 -10.18 2.96
N LEU A 31 -20.94 -9.55 2.44
CA LEU A 31 -20.84 -8.59 1.34
C LEU A 31 -19.99 -7.35 1.70
N LEU A 32 -19.99 -6.92 2.97
CA LEU A 32 -19.14 -5.82 3.45
C LEU A 32 -17.64 -6.16 3.37
N GLY A 33 -17.29 -7.45 3.37
CA GLY A 33 -15.94 -7.94 3.21
C GLY A 33 -15.31 -7.61 1.85
N VAL A 34 -16.14 -7.45 0.80
CA VAL A 34 -15.68 -7.08 -0.56
C VAL A 34 -15.01 -5.70 -0.56
N LEU A 35 -15.54 -4.78 0.25
CA LEU A 35 -15.01 -3.41 0.35
C LEU A 35 -13.95 -3.33 1.44
N THR A 36 -14.25 -3.84 2.64
CA THR A 36 -13.37 -3.68 3.80
C THR A 36 -12.09 -4.53 3.73
N GLY A 37 -12.15 -5.70 3.09
CA GLY A 37 -11.01 -6.60 2.96
C GLY A 37 -9.82 -6.00 2.21
N PRO A 38 -9.97 -5.55 0.95
CA PRO A 38 -8.87 -4.98 0.19
C PRO A 38 -8.36 -3.68 0.83
N LEU A 39 -9.26 -2.83 1.35
CA LEU A 39 -8.91 -1.60 2.08
C LEU A 39 -8.02 -1.88 3.30
N CYS A 40 -8.36 -2.89 4.10
CA CYS A 40 -7.57 -3.25 5.28
C CYS A 40 -6.28 -4.02 4.92
N ALA A 41 -6.32 -4.94 3.96
CA ALA A 41 -5.20 -5.83 3.64
C ALA A 41 -3.94 -5.09 3.17
N GLY A 42 -4.10 -4.01 2.40
CA GLY A 42 -2.99 -3.17 1.93
C GLY A 42 -2.62 -2.00 2.85
N SER A 43 -3.43 -1.74 3.89
CA SER A 43 -3.38 -0.49 4.66
C SER A 43 -2.01 -0.21 5.30
N ALA A 44 -1.38 -1.23 5.88
CA ALA A 44 -0.09 -1.09 6.56
C ALA A 44 1.03 -0.63 5.60
N GLY A 45 1.08 -1.19 4.39
CA GLY A 45 2.07 -0.81 3.38
C GLY A 45 1.85 0.61 2.86
N ILE A 46 0.59 0.99 2.64
CA ILE A 46 0.22 2.34 2.20
C ILE A 46 0.57 3.36 3.30
N ALA A 47 0.24 3.07 4.56
CA ALA A 47 0.56 3.93 5.69
C ALA A 47 2.08 4.10 5.84
N ALA A 48 2.85 3.01 5.73
CA ALA A 48 4.31 3.08 5.74
C ALA A 48 4.84 3.97 4.62
N ALA A 49 4.33 3.83 3.39
CA ALA A 49 4.73 4.66 2.25
C ALA A 49 4.44 6.16 2.49
N VAL A 50 3.24 6.49 3.00
CA VAL A 50 2.85 7.88 3.30
C VAL A 50 3.73 8.47 4.40
N LEU A 51 3.96 7.72 5.48
CA LEU A 51 4.82 8.16 6.59
C LEU A 51 6.27 8.35 6.15
N SER A 52 6.82 7.43 5.37
CA SER A 52 8.17 7.56 4.82
C SER A 52 8.27 8.76 3.88
N GLY A 53 7.27 8.99 3.02
CA GLY A 53 7.21 10.17 2.16
C GLY A 53 7.16 11.48 2.97
N LEU A 54 6.38 11.50 4.05
CA LEU A 54 6.32 12.64 4.97
C LEU A 54 7.67 12.88 5.65
N VAL A 55 8.33 11.84 6.18
CA VAL A 55 9.66 11.97 6.79
C VAL A 55 10.67 12.54 5.78
N VAL A 56 10.68 12.00 4.56
CA VAL A 56 11.57 12.49 3.49
C VAL A 56 11.27 13.95 3.16
N SER A 57 10.00 14.38 3.17
CA SER A 57 9.62 15.77 2.88
C SER A 57 10.19 16.81 3.85
N PHE A 58 10.48 16.43 5.10
CA PHE A 58 11.12 17.33 6.06
C PHE A 58 12.59 17.62 5.73
N PHE A 59 13.28 16.69 5.08
CA PHE A 59 14.69 16.83 4.71
C PHE A 59 14.88 17.21 3.23
N ALA A 60 13.93 16.84 2.38
CA ALA A 60 13.94 17.14 0.95
C ALA A 60 13.46 18.57 0.73
N LYS A 61 14.36 19.44 0.27
CA LYS A 61 13.97 20.76 -0.22
C LYS A 61 13.26 20.58 -1.57
N PRO A 62 11.98 20.95 -1.71
CA PRO A 62 11.32 20.92 -3.01
C PRO A 62 12.07 21.87 -3.94
N LYS A 63 12.61 21.35 -5.04
CA LYS A 63 13.13 22.20 -6.11
C LYS A 63 11.92 22.91 -6.71
N SER A 64 11.85 24.23 -6.54
CA SER A 64 10.93 25.02 -7.36
C SER A 64 11.27 24.79 -8.82
N LYS A 65 10.24 24.65 -9.65
CA LYS A 65 10.40 24.58 -11.10
C LYS A 65 10.88 25.92 -11.65
#